data_AF-A0A4V5ZPZ4-F1
#
_entry.id   AF-A0A4V5ZPZ4-F1
#
_cell.length_a   1.000
_cell.length_b   1.000
_cell.length_c   1.000
_cell.angle_alpha   90.00
_cell.angle_beta   90.00
_cell.angle_gamma   90.00
#
_symmetry.space_group_name_H-M   'P 1'
#
loop_
_entity.id
_entity.type
_entity.pdbx_description
1 polymer ?
#
loop_
_entity_poly.entity_id
_entity_poly.type
_entity_poly.pdbx_seq_one_letter_code
_entity_poly.pdbx_strand_id
1 'polypeptide(L)'
;MRYLLLLTLCAIPQAYAQDALPVPARADFVKRDCVPAMTRQLGNDAAAATFAHAACECSYRLLSDRQTMTREQFDAAGTVCRAEFEQDNAAFVRKYAE
;
A
#
# COMPACT_ATOMS: atom_id res chain seq x y z
N MET A 1 -22.90 49.55 -27.51
CA MET A 1 -21.84 48.61 -27.10
C MET A 1 -21.98 48.33 -25.61
N ARG A 2 -22.66 47.23 -25.25
CA ARG A 2 -22.89 46.81 -23.86
C ARG A 2 -21.75 45.87 -23.48
N TYR A 3 -20.90 46.30 -22.55
CA TYR A 3 -19.79 45.53 -22.02
C TYR A 3 -20.32 44.30 -21.25
N LEU A 4 -20.06 43.12 -21.80
CA LEU A 4 -20.27 41.84 -21.13
C LEU A 4 -19.07 41.62 -20.20
N LEU A 5 -19.28 41.92 -18.92
CA LEU A 5 -18.33 41.69 -17.85
C LEU A 5 -18.26 40.17 -17.59
N LEU A 6 -17.39 39.49 -18.34
CA LEU A 6 -17.09 38.07 -18.15
C LEU A 6 -16.31 37.90 -16.84
N LEU A 7 -17.07 37.58 -15.78
CA LEU A 7 -16.63 36.92 -14.56
C LEU A 7 -15.86 35.65 -14.95
N THR A 8 -14.55 35.81 -15.16
CA THR A 8 -13.64 34.67 -15.29
C THR A 8 -13.33 34.22 -13.87
N LEU A 9 -14.22 33.40 -13.32
CA LEU A 9 -13.93 32.57 -12.17
C LEU A 9 -12.65 31.81 -12.50
N CYS A 10 -11.53 32.22 -11.90
CA CYS A 10 -10.39 31.36 -11.72
C CYS A 10 -10.87 30.18 -10.89
N ALA A 11 -11.34 29.13 -11.57
CA ALA A 11 -11.43 27.81 -10.99
C ALA A 11 -9.99 27.40 -10.69
N ILE A 12 -9.52 27.76 -9.50
CA ILE A 12 -8.38 27.13 -8.88
C ILE A 12 -8.78 25.66 -8.80
N PRO A 13 -8.17 24.73 -9.56
CA PRO A 13 -8.39 23.32 -9.29
C PRO A 13 -7.93 23.13 -7.86
N GLN A 14 -8.90 22.93 -6.97
CA GLN A 14 -8.66 22.70 -5.55
C GLN A 14 -7.60 21.62 -5.48
N ALA A 15 -6.50 21.95 -4.83
CA ALA A 15 -5.49 20.99 -4.45
C ALA A 15 -6.21 19.81 -3.81
N TYR A 16 -6.31 18.71 -4.54
CA TYR A 16 -6.42 17.40 -3.93
C TYR A 16 -5.18 17.31 -3.06
N ALA A 17 -5.30 17.63 -1.78
CA ALA A 17 -4.36 17.20 -0.77
C ALA A 17 -4.48 15.67 -0.79
N GLN A 18 -3.81 15.05 -1.76
CA GLN A 18 -3.83 13.61 -1.92
C GLN A 18 -3.22 13.04 -0.65
N ASP A 19 -3.95 12.13 -0.02
CA ASP A 19 -3.48 11.21 1.02
C ASP A 19 -2.40 10.27 0.44
N ALA A 20 -1.39 10.85 -0.20
CA ALA A 20 -0.25 10.20 -0.82
C ALA A 20 0.92 10.38 0.15
N LEU A 21 1.33 9.27 0.75
CA LEU A 21 2.48 9.23 1.64
C LEU A 21 3.68 8.72 0.87
N PRO A 22 4.91 9.16 1.20
CA PRO A 22 6.09 8.55 0.63
C PRO A 22 6.11 7.05 0.93
N VAL A 23 6.52 6.24 -0.04
CA VAL A 23 6.73 4.80 0.23
C VAL A 23 7.96 4.68 1.15
N PRO A 24 7.83 4.08 2.35
CA PRO A 24 8.96 3.94 3.26
C PRO A 24 10.04 3.02 2.67
N ALA A 25 11.24 3.08 3.22
CA ALA A 25 12.23 2.04 2.95
C ALA A 25 11.70 0.65 3.34
N ARG A 26 12.18 -0.41 2.68
CA ARG A 26 11.74 -1.79 2.94
C ARG A 26 11.73 -2.15 4.43
N ALA A 27 12.83 -1.87 5.13
CA ALA A 27 12.98 -2.22 6.53
C ALA A 27 11.94 -1.53 7.42
N ASP A 28 11.64 -0.28 7.11
CA ASP A 28 10.66 0.53 7.81
C ASP A 28 9.24 0.00 7.56
N PHE A 29 8.89 -0.19 6.29
CA PHE A 29 7.58 -0.69 5.91
C PHE A 29 7.33 -2.11 6.45
N VAL A 30 8.23 -3.05 6.18
CA VAL A 30 7.99 -4.47 6.48
C VAL A 30 8.20 -4.74 7.97
N LYS A 31 9.36 -4.38 8.53
CA LYS A 31 9.75 -4.83 9.88
C LYS A 31 9.16 -3.97 10.99
N ARG A 32 9.09 -2.65 10.79
CA ARG A 32 8.65 -1.73 11.84
C ARG A 32 7.15 -1.52 11.83
N ASP A 33 6.54 -1.47 10.64
CA ASP A 33 5.15 -1.03 10.51
C ASP A 33 4.21 -2.22 10.21
N CYS A 34 4.41 -2.92 9.09
CA CYS A 34 3.46 -3.92 8.58
C CYS A 34 3.45 -5.23 9.39
N VAL A 35 4.61 -5.89 9.59
CA VAL A 35 4.66 -7.18 10.31
C VAL A 35 4.12 -7.05 11.73
N PRO A 36 4.51 -6.03 12.53
CA PRO A 36 3.95 -5.86 13.86
C PRO A 36 2.43 -5.61 13.85
N ALA A 37 1.91 -4.90 12.86
CA ALA A 37 0.46 -4.70 12.71
C ALA A 37 -0.26 -6.03 12.41
N MET A 38 0.27 -6.83 11.48
CA MET A 38 -0.30 -8.13 11.13
C MET A 38 -0.20 -9.14 12.28
N THR A 39 0.94 -9.23 12.97
CA THR A 39 1.12 -10.11 14.14
C THR A 39 0.14 -9.77 15.26
N ARG A 40 -0.19 -8.49 15.48
CA ARG A 40 -1.23 -8.11 16.44
C ARG A 40 -2.61 -8.63 16.07
N GLN A 41 -2.90 -8.81 14.78
CA GLN A 41 -4.18 -9.32 14.29
C GLN A 41 -4.24 -10.85 14.23
N LEU A 42 -3.16 -11.49 13.79
CA LEU A 42 -3.09 -12.93 13.56
C LEU A 42 -2.68 -13.73 14.80
N GLY A 43 -2.03 -13.08 15.77
CA GLY A 43 -1.36 -13.75 16.88
C GLY A 43 0.11 -14.04 16.59
N ASN A 44 0.78 -14.68 17.55
CA ASN A 44 2.24 -14.82 17.57
C ASN A 44 2.74 -16.26 17.41
N ASP A 45 2.05 -17.08 16.60
CA ASP A 45 2.59 -18.39 16.22
C ASP A 45 3.55 -18.29 15.02
N ALA A 46 4.39 -19.31 14.84
CA ALA A 46 5.44 -19.29 13.82
C ALA A 46 4.90 -19.26 12.38
N ALA A 47 3.74 -19.87 12.13
CA ALA A 47 3.11 -19.86 10.83
C ALA A 47 2.53 -18.47 10.52
N ALA A 48 1.85 -17.85 11.49
CA ALA A 48 1.35 -16.50 11.42
C ALA A 48 2.47 -15.47 11.20
N ALA A 49 3.61 -15.62 11.88
CA ALA A 49 4.78 -14.74 11.70
C ALA A 49 5.37 -14.86 10.28
N THR A 50 5.51 -16.09 9.78
CA THR A 50 6.02 -16.35 8.41
C THR A 50 5.08 -15.76 7.36
N PHE A 51 3.77 -15.96 7.53
CA PHE A 51 2.77 -15.39 6.64
C PHE A 51 2.74 -13.86 6.70
N ALA A 52 2.77 -13.26 7.90
CA ALA A 52 2.81 -11.82 8.06
C ALA A 52 4.02 -11.21 7.34
N HIS A 53 5.19 -11.85 7.45
CA HIS A 53 6.38 -11.43 6.72
C HIS A 53 6.16 -11.47 5.20
N ALA A 54 5.71 -12.62 4.68
CA ALA A 54 5.48 -12.80 3.24
C ALA A 54 4.42 -11.82 2.68
N ALA A 55 3.34 -11.58 3.41
CA ALA A 55 2.28 -10.64 3.02
C ALA A 55 2.78 -9.19 2.97
N CYS A 56 3.58 -8.79 3.96
CA CYS A 56 4.18 -7.46 4.01
C CYS A 56 5.23 -7.26 2.90
N GLU A 57 6.06 -8.26 2.62
CA GLU A 57 7.03 -8.23 1.52
C GLU A 57 6.36 -8.17 0.14
N CYS A 58 5.29 -8.94 -0.07
CA CYS A 58 4.51 -8.87 -1.30
C CYS A 58 3.97 -7.45 -1.51
N SER A 59 3.35 -6.87 -0.48
CA SER A 59 2.78 -5.52 -0.54
C SER A 59 3.86 -4.47 -0.83
N TYR A 60 5.03 -4.61 -0.19
CA TYR A 60 6.16 -3.72 -0.44
C TYR A 60 6.65 -3.80 -1.88
N ARG A 61 6.86 -5.01 -2.43
CA ARG A 61 7.34 -5.19 -3.82
C ARG A 61 6.39 -4.58 -4.86
N LEU A 62 5.07 -4.60 -4.61
CA LEU A 62 4.09 -3.97 -5.50
C LEU A 62 4.09 -2.43 -5.43
N LEU A 63 4.64 -1.86 -4.36
CA LEU A 63 4.64 -0.42 -4.09
C LEU A 63 6.04 0.19 -4.25
N SER A 64 7.11 -0.59 -4.19
CA SER A 64 8.50 -0.10 -4.06
C SER A 64 9.00 0.71 -5.25
N ASP A 65 8.42 0.49 -6.44
CA ASP A 65 8.78 1.26 -7.64
C ASP A 65 8.15 2.67 -7.66
N ARG A 66 7.36 3.00 -6.64
CA ARG A 66 6.66 4.28 -6.51
C ARG A 66 7.35 5.17 -5.49
N GLN A 67 7.39 6.48 -5.76
CA GLN A 67 7.87 7.47 -4.79
C GLN A 67 6.84 7.72 -3.69
N THR A 68 5.55 7.65 -4.03
CA THR A 68 4.43 7.84 -3.11
C THR A 68 3.39 6.74 -3.28
N MET A 69 2.64 6.46 -2.22
CA MET A 69 1.51 5.55 -2.19
C MET A 69 0.27 6.25 -1.65
N THR A 70 -0.87 6.04 -2.31
CA THR A 70 -2.18 6.37 -1.76
C THR A 70 -2.75 5.19 -0.97
N ARG A 71 -3.79 5.44 -0.17
CA ARG A 71 -4.55 4.37 0.50
C ARG A 71 -5.10 3.34 -0.49
N GLU A 72 -5.72 3.80 -1.57
CA GLU A 72 -6.28 2.92 -2.60
C GLU A 72 -5.21 1.99 -3.20
N GLN A 73 -4.01 2.52 -3.44
CA GLN A 73 -2.89 1.76 -3.96
C GLN A 73 -2.40 0.70 -2.97
N PHE A 74 -2.37 1.02 -1.68
CA PHE A 74 -2.04 0.07 -0.62
C PHE A 74 -3.09 -1.04 -0.52
N ASP A 75 -4.37 -0.67 -0.54
CA ASP A 75 -5.49 -1.63 -0.48
C ASP A 75 -5.51 -2.56 -1.71
N ALA A 76 -5.16 -2.03 -2.89
CA ALA A 76 -5.01 -2.81 -4.11
C ALA A 76 -3.84 -3.80 -4.02
N ALA A 77 -2.68 -3.37 -3.49
CA ALA A 77 -1.54 -4.27 -3.28
C ALA A 77 -1.91 -5.42 -2.33
N GLY A 78 -2.58 -5.11 -1.21
CA GLY A 78 -3.07 -6.13 -0.28
C GLY A 78 -4.04 -7.12 -0.93
N THR A 79 -4.93 -6.63 -1.80
CA THR A 79 -5.87 -7.49 -2.56
C THR A 79 -5.15 -8.45 -3.50
N VAL A 80 -4.13 -7.98 -4.22
CA VAL A 80 -3.29 -8.82 -5.11
C VAL A 80 -2.56 -9.87 -4.30
N CYS A 81 -1.91 -9.48 -3.20
CA CYS A 81 -1.17 -10.41 -2.35
C CYS A 81 -2.07 -11.48 -1.72
N ARG A 82 -3.29 -11.11 -1.30
CA ARG A 82 -4.28 -12.08 -0.81
C ARG A 82 -4.69 -13.06 -1.90
N ALA A 83 -4.97 -12.57 -3.11
CA ALA A 83 -5.36 -13.44 -4.22
C ALA A 83 -4.23 -14.43 -4.60
N GLU A 84 -2.97 -13.97 -4.63
CA GLU A 84 -1.81 -14.83 -4.90
C GLU A 84 -1.64 -15.89 -3.79
N PHE A 85 -1.82 -15.50 -2.52
CA PHE A 85 -1.79 -16.43 -1.40
C PHE A 85 -2.91 -17.48 -1.44
N GLU A 86 -4.15 -17.06 -1.74
CA GLU A 86 -5.30 -17.96 -1.86
C GLU A 86 -5.14 -18.96 -3.01
N GLN A 87 -4.41 -18.59 -4.05
CA GLN A 87 -4.11 -19.45 -5.19
C GLN A 87 -3.10 -20.55 -4.86
N ASP A 88 -1.96 -20.21 -4.24
CA ASP A 88 -0.94 -21.16 -3.80
C ASP A 88 -0.15 -20.58 -2.62
N ASN A 89 -0.59 -20.91 -1.41
CA ASN A 89 0.01 -20.40 -0.19
C ASN A 89 1.48 -20.79 -0.03
N ALA A 90 1.87 -21.97 -0.50
CA ALA A 90 3.21 -22.49 -0.35
C ALA A 90 4.16 -21.79 -1.32
N ALA A 91 3.73 -21.56 -2.57
CA ALA A 91 4.48 -20.76 -3.52
C ALA A 91 4.60 -19.30 -3.07
N PHE A 92 3.52 -18.73 -2.55
CA PHE A 92 3.51 -17.37 -2.01
C PHE A 92 4.55 -17.19 -0.91
N VAL A 93 4.53 -18.05 0.11
CA VAL A 93 5.50 -17.99 1.22
C VAL A 93 6.93 -18.18 0.70
N ARG A 94 7.19 -19.13 -0.19
CA ARG A 94 8.53 -19.31 -0.78
C ARG A 94 9.02 -18.08 -1.54
N LYS A 95 8.12 -17.33 -2.19
CA LYS A 95 8.46 -16.17 -3.01
C LYS A 95 8.74 -14.92 -2.18
N TYR A 96 8.14 -14.79 -1.00
CA TYR A 96 8.15 -13.54 -0.23
C TYR A 96 8.63 -13.65 1.22
N ALA A 97 8.87 -14.84 1.77
CA ALA A 97 9.36 -15.01 3.15
C ALA A 97 10.89 -14.96 3.31
N GLU A 98 11.60 -14.38 2.33
CA GLU A 98 13.08 -14.37 2.21
C GLU A 98 13.76 -13.21 2.96
#